data_AF-A0A2N2IJY6-F1
#
_entry.id   AF-A0A2N2IJY6-F1
#
_cell.length_a   1.000
_cell.length_b   1.000
_cell.length_c   1.000
_cell.angle_alpha   90.00
_cell.angle_beta   90.00
_cell.angle_gamma   90.00
#
_symmetry.space_group_name_H-M   'P 1'
#
loop_
_entity.id
_entity.type
_entity.pdbx_description
1 polymer ?
#
loop_
_entity_poly.entity_id
_entity_poly.type
_entity_poly.pdbx_seq_one_letter_code
_entity_poly.pdbx_strand_id
1 'polypeptide(L)'
;MVRRAVFFWLGLGIFFGLQAELCRAGTEEDLTEKQFVCPFPERTGDVLSLTYAQILGDAVPVYGQPQDERAGVAPVRVTRPGFMWVSLSDTQPIMVDGQGWYKINEREYLRADKLRLAKPSNFQGVLVPRDFDKKFAWMIFHTRVSPGPGVPPVEEEDPAVVPARSLVIVHETREVEQRKWCRIGTGVWVPYNRLAMVIPALRPQEVGESERWIEVNLTEQTLSAYEGDRLIFATLVSSGDERFPTIKGLFRIWAKVRIGKMSGGEGDAD
;
A
#
# COMPACT_ATOMS: atom_id res chain seq x y z
N MET A 1 37.82 -17.46 41.49
CA MET A 1 39.11 -18.02 41.05
C MET A 1 39.07 -19.54 41.21
N VAL A 2 38.68 -20.29 40.16
CA VAL A 2 39.20 -21.62 39.79
C VAL A 2 39.06 -21.71 38.27
N ARG A 3 40.10 -22.18 37.60
CA ARG A 3 40.31 -22.22 36.14
C ARG A 3 40.22 -23.67 35.61
N ARG A 4 40.03 -23.78 34.28
CA ARG A 4 40.45 -24.84 33.31
C ARG A 4 39.38 -25.87 32.89
N ALA A 5 39.26 -26.35 31.64
CA ALA A 5 39.88 -25.99 30.34
C ALA A 5 39.13 -26.66 29.15
N VAL A 6 38.97 -25.89 28.06
CA VAL A 6 39.13 -26.16 26.60
C VAL A 6 39.08 -27.60 26.05
N PHE A 7 38.30 -27.82 24.97
CA PHE A 7 38.78 -28.38 23.69
C PHE A 7 37.97 -27.85 22.49
N PHE A 8 38.70 -27.41 21.47
CA PHE A 8 38.22 -26.95 20.15
C PHE A 8 38.21 -28.14 19.18
N TRP A 9 37.23 -28.18 18.27
CA TRP A 9 37.43 -28.81 16.97
C TRP A 9 36.75 -27.97 15.88
N LEU A 10 37.50 -27.73 14.81
CA LEU A 10 37.20 -26.85 13.68
C LEU A 10 36.11 -27.45 12.78
N GLY A 11 35.10 -26.65 12.48
CA GLY A 11 34.19 -26.87 11.37
C GLY A 11 33.77 -25.52 10.81
N LEU A 12 34.24 -25.17 9.61
CA LEU A 12 33.79 -24.01 8.86
C LEU A 12 32.27 -24.10 8.69
N GLY A 13 31.54 -23.22 9.37
CA GLY A 13 30.15 -22.92 9.12
C GLY A 13 29.98 -21.43 9.23
N ILE A 14 29.66 -20.77 8.12
CA ILE A 14 29.31 -19.35 8.10
C ILE A 14 28.01 -19.20 8.91
N PHE A 15 28.16 -18.81 10.18
CA PHE A 15 27.06 -18.36 10.99
C PHE A 15 26.76 -16.92 10.59
N PHE A 16 25.66 -16.71 9.85
CA PHE A 16 24.94 -15.44 9.92
C PHE A 16 24.33 -15.35 11.31
N GLY A 17 25.09 -14.81 12.26
CA GLY A 17 24.57 -14.34 13.52
C GLY A 17 23.71 -13.11 13.25
N LEU A 18 22.39 -13.30 13.18
CA LEU A 18 21.47 -12.19 13.36
C LEU A 18 21.56 -11.82 14.85
N GLN A 19 22.31 -10.77 15.16
CA GLN A 19 22.19 -10.11 16.47
C GLN A 19 20.75 -9.62 16.58
N ALA A 20 19.94 -10.34 17.36
CA ALA A 20 18.77 -9.76 17.98
C ALA A 20 19.30 -8.74 19.01
N GLU A 21 19.44 -7.49 18.58
CA GLU A 21 19.58 -6.39 19.53
C GLU A 21 18.30 -6.33 20.37
N LEU A 22 18.46 -6.64 21.64
CA LEU A 22 17.51 -6.31 22.69
C LEU A 22 17.25 -4.81 22.63
N CYS A 23 16.05 -4.40 22.21
CA CYS A 23 15.58 -3.03 22.41
C CYS A 23 15.59 -2.73 23.91
N ARG A 24 16.58 -1.95 24.34
CA ARG A 24 16.58 -1.32 25.66
C ARG A 24 15.39 -0.37 25.72
N ALA A 25 14.55 -0.54 26.73
CA ALA A 25 13.65 0.52 27.17
C ALA A 25 14.52 1.74 27.49
N GLY A 26 14.38 2.80 26.69
CA GLY A 26 15.03 4.08 26.95
C GLY A 26 14.57 4.59 28.32
N THR A 27 15.56 4.92 29.15
CA THR A 27 15.39 5.67 30.39
C THR A 27 14.73 7.02 30.10
N GLU A 28 13.85 7.46 31.02
CA GLU A 28 13.34 8.83 31.09
C GLU A 28 14.48 9.85 30.91
N GLU A 29 14.22 10.96 30.23
CA GLU A 29 15.14 12.07 29.90
C GLU A 29 15.91 11.93 28.56
N ASP A 30 15.18 11.97 27.43
CA ASP A 30 15.42 13.00 26.39
C ASP A 30 14.23 13.03 25.39
N LEU A 31 13.43 14.10 25.43
CA LEU A 31 12.15 14.25 24.70
C LEU A 31 12.31 14.86 23.29
N THR A 32 13.41 14.57 22.60
CA THR A 32 13.73 15.12 21.26
C THR A 32 13.88 14.08 20.15
N GLU A 33 13.55 12.82 20.41
CA GLU A 33 13.26 11.86 19.34
C GLU A 33 11.75 11.85 19.06
N LYS A 34 11.37 12.43 17.93
CA LYS A 34 10.06 12.22 17.30
C LYS A 34 9.92 10.71 17.04
N GLN A 35 9.46 9.95 18.03
CA GLN A 35 9.22 8.52 17.91
C GLN A 35 8.07 8.29 16.92
N PHE A 36 8.41 8.19 15.65
CA PHE A 36 7.55 7.68 14.58
C PHE A 36 7.50 6.15 14.75
N VAL A 37 6.75 5.70 15.76
CA VAL A 37 6.71 4.29 16.18
C VAL A 37 6.21 3.39 15.04
N CYS A 38 7.10 2.57 14.48
CA CYS A 38 6.77 1.33 13.80
C CYS A 38 7.52 0.15 14.47
N PRO A 39 6.88 -0.60 15.40
CA PRO A 39 7.36 -1.88 15.88
C PRO A 39 6.67 -3.01 15.10
N PHE A 40 6.38 -2.77 13.81
CA PHE A 40 5.78 -3.77 12.93
C PHE A 40 6.88 -4.32 12.02
N PRO A 41 6.96 -5.64 11.84
CA PRO A 41 7.98 -6.21 10.96
C PRO A 41 7.83 -5.62 9.56
N GLU A 42 8.92 -5.04 9.04
CA GLU A 42 9.00 -4.68 7.64
C GLU A 42 8.78 -5.93 6.79
N ARG A 43 7.88 -5.83 5.80
CA ARG A 43 7.67 -6.93 4.85
C ARG A 43 8.60 -6.79 3.66
N THR A 44 9.05 -7.96 3.19
CA THR A 44 10.02 -8.17 2.13
C THR A 44 9.34 -8.59 0.82
N GLY A 45 9.72 -7.94 -0.29
CA GLY A 45 9.41 -8.38 -1.66
C GLY A 45 8.44 -7.50 -2.46
N ASP A 46 8.57 -7.55 -3.79
CA ASP A 46 7.66 -6.90 -4.73
C ASP A 46 6.29 -7.60 -4.75
N VAL A 47 5.21 -6.81 -4.66
CA VAL A 47 3.83 -7.31 -4.63
C VAL A 47 3.34 -7.70 -6.03
N LEU A 48 3.86 -7.04 -7.07
CA LEU A 48 3.46 -7.22 -8.46
C LEU A 48 4.68 -7.55 -9.30
N SER A 49 4.55 -8.59 -10.13
CA SER A 49 5.63 -9.06 -11.00
C SER A 49 5.64 -8.40 -12.39
N LEU A 50 4.65 -7.55 -12.69
CA LEU A 50 4.47 -6.94 -14.00
C LEU A 50 4.69 -5.43 -13.93
N THR A 51 5.22 -4.89 -15.03
CA THR A 51 5.23 -3.45 -15.26
C THR A 51 3.89 -3.06 -15.89
N TYR A 52 3.29 -1.96 -15.43
CA TYR A 52 2.02 -1.48 -15.95
C TYR A 52 2.20 -0.12 -16.63
N ALA A 53 1.38 0.15 -17.63
CA ALA A 53 1.33 1.45 -18.27
C ALA A 53 -0.11 1.85 -18.58
N GLN A 54 -0.38 3.14 -18.44
CA GLN A 54 -1.61 3.75 -18.92
C GLN A 54 -1.44 4.08 -20.41
N ILE A 55 -2.46 3.77 -21.21
CA ILE A 55 -2.53 4.21 -22.61
C ILE A 55 -2.96 5.68 -22.65
N LEU A 56 -2.22 6.47 -23.42
CA LEU A 56 -2.45 7.91 -23.59
C LEU A 56 -3.17 8.19 -24.90
N GLY A 57 -4.33 8.84 -24.79
CA GLY A 57 -5.18 9.21 -25.92
C GLY A 57 -6.20 8.14 -26.29
N ASP A 58 -7.17 8.55 -27.09
CA ASP A 58 -8.22 7.68 -27.59
C ASP A 58 -7.83 7.05 -28.92
N ALA A 59 -8.43 5.89 -29.23
CA ALA A 59 -8.27 5.22 -30.52
C ALA A 59 -6.80 4.95 -30.91
N VAL A 60 -6.00 4.43 -29.99
CA VAL A 60 -4.58 4.15 -30.21
C VAL A 60 -4.42 2.85 -31.02
N PRO A 61 -3.71 2.87 -32.16
CA PRO A 61 -3.49 1.67 -32.97
C PRO A 61 -2.50 0.72 -32.28
N VAL A 62 -2.87 -0.56 -32.23
CA VAL A 62 -2.03 -1.67 -31.76
C VAL A 62 -1.59 -2.46 -32.99
N TYR A 63 -0.28 -2.67 -33.14
CA TYR A 63 0.29 -3.33 -34.31
C TYR A 63 0.75 -4.76 -34.01
N GLY A 64 0.80 -5.60 -35.04
CA GLY A 64 1.25 -6.99 -34.95
C GLY A 64 2.75 -7.07 -34.67
N GLN A 65 3.50 -6.16 -35.30
CA GLN A 65 4.92 -5.89 -35.09
C GLN A 65 5.20 -4.38 -35.25
N PRO A 66 6.28 -3.85 -34.65
CA PRO A 66 6.66 -2.44 -34.81
C PRO A 66 6.83 -1.98 -36.27
N GLN A 67 7.30 -2.86 -37.16
CA GLN A 67 7.55 -2.55 -38.57
C GLN A 67 6.27 -2.32 -39.38
N ASP A 68 5.13 -2.84 -38.91
CA ASP A 68 3.83 -2.78 -39.59
C ASP A 68 3.36 -1.34 -39.82
N GLU A 69 3.58 -0.45 -38.84
CA GLU A 69 3.18 0.96 -38.93
C GLU A 69 3.85 1.65 -40.12
N ARG A 70 5.16 1.46 -40.29
CA ARG A 70 5.92 2.05 -41.40
C ARG A 70 5.59 1.40 -42.74
N ALA A 71 5.32 0.09 -42.75
CA ALA A 71 4.93 -0.65 -43.94
C ALA A 71 3.49 -0.34 -44.40
N GLY A 72 2.73 0.44 -43.63
CA GLY A 72 1.33 0.74 -43.92
C GLY A 72 0.40 -0.47 -43.72
N VAL A 73 0.86 -1.48 -42.97
CA VAL A 73 0.04 -2.64 -42.61
C VAL A 73 -0.97 -2.18 -41.56
N ALA A 74 -2.23 -2.59 -41.75
CA ALA A 74 -3.31 -2.22 -40.83
C ALA A 74 -3.02 -2.71 -39.40
N PRO A 75 -3.34 -1.91 -38.36
CA PRO A 75 -3.19 -2.33 -36.98
C PRO A 75 -4.06 -3.58 -36.70
N VAL A 76 -3.58 -4.47 -35.82
CA VAL A 76 -4.34 -5.67 -35.41
C VAL A 76 -5.61 -5.31 -34.65
N ARG A 77 -5.60 -4.18 -33.95
CA ARG A 77 -6.79 -3.54 -33.38
C ARG A 77 -6.51 -2.08 -33.05
N VAL A 78 -7.57 -1.33 -32.82
CA VAL A 78 -7.52 0.03 -32.28
C VAL A 78 -8.11 0.01 -30.88
N THR A 79 -7.46 0.67 -29.92
CA THR A 79 -7.98 0.75 -28.55
C THR A 79 -9.29 1.52 -28.54
N ARG A 80 -10.15 1.23 -27.57
CA ARG A 80 -11.32 2.07 -27.33
C ARG A 80 -10.90 3.36 -26.61
N PRO A 81 -11.70 4.43 -26.70
CA PRO A 81 -11.57 5.59 -25.83
C PRO A 81 -11.68 5.20 -24.35
N GLY A 82 -11.10 6.02 -23.48
CA GLY A 82 -11.26 5.91 -22.02
C GLY A 82 -10.04 5.43 -21.24
N PHE A 83 -10.25 5.09 -19.96
CA PHE A 83 -9.19 4.82 -18.99
C PHE A 83 -8.58 3.41 -19.14
N MET A 84 -7.66 3.28 -20.10
CA MET A 84 -7.08 1.99 -20.51
C MET A 84 -5.68 1.75 -19.92
N TRP A 85 -5.47 0.52 -19.46
CA TRP A 85 -4.21 0.06 -18.87
C TRP A 85 -3.74 -1.25 -19.51
N VAL A 86 -2.42 -1.40 -19.59
CA VAL A 86 -1.75 -2.61 -20.10
C VAL A 86 -0.63 -3.05 -19.16
N SER A 87 -0.39 -4.36 -19.12
CA SER A 87 0.85 -4.92 -18.60
C SER A 87 1.89 -4.98 -19.71
N LEU A 88 3.14 -4.73 -19.37
CA LEU A 88 4.27 -4.77 -20.28
C LEU A 88 5.10 -6.02 -19.99
N SER A 89 5.60 -6.66 -21.06
CA SER A 89 6.49 -7.82 -20.93
C SER A 89 7.86 -7.43 -20.37
N ASP A 90 8.31 -6.21 -20.66
CA ASP A 90 9.61 -5.67 -20.29
C ASP A 90 9.50 -4.20 -19.83
N THR A 91 10.45 -3.76 -19.01
CA THR A 91 10.53 -2.37 -18.51
C THR A 91 11.13 -1.40 -19.51
N GLN A 92 11.84 -1.92 -20.53
CA GLN A 92 12.49 -1.11 -21.56
C GLN A 92 11.79 -1.30 -22.91
N PRO A 93 11.64 -0.23 -23.71
CA PRO A 93 11.06 -0.33 -25.03
C PRO A 93 12.07 -0.97 -26.00
N ILE A 94 11.55 -1.69 -26.98
CA ILE A 94 12.30 -2.10 -28.17
C ILE A 94 12.42 -0.89 -29.08
N MET A 95 13.64 -0.58 -29.51
CA MET A 95 13.89 0.50 -30.47
C MET A 95 13.86 -0.05 -31.89
N VAL A 96 12.97 0.49 -32.72
CA VAL A 96 12.86 0.17 -34.15
C VAL A 96 12.83 1.50 -34.91
N ASP A 97 13.81 1.70 -35.79
CA ASP A 97 13.95 2.94 -36.58
C ASP A 97 13.94 4.23 -35.75
N GLY A 98 14.52 4.19 -34.53
CA GLY A 98 14.55 5.33 -33.61
C GLY A 98 13.24 5.58 -32.85
N GLN A 99 12.19 4.80 -33.11
CA GLN A 99 10.93 4.81 -32.36
C GLN A 99 10.92 3.71 -31.30
N GLY A 100 10.49 4.04 -30.08
CA GLY A 100 10.33 3.07 -29.00
C GLY A 100 8.97 2.36 -29.05
N TRP A 101 8.98 1.06 -28.77
CA TRP A 101 7.81 0.17 -28.79
C TRP A 101 7.78 -0.76 -27.57
N TYR A 102 6.59 -0.97 -27.01
CA TYR A 102 6.39 -1.99 -25.98
C TYR A 102 5.49 -3.11 -26.48
N LYS A 103 5.86 -4.33 -26.12
CA LYS A 103 5.01 -5.51 -26.29
C LYS A 103 4.02 -5.60 -25.13
N ILE A 104 2.73 -5.52 -25.44
CA ILE A 104 1.65 -5.52 -24.45
C ILE A 104 0.95 -6.88 -24.34
N ASN A 105 0.98 -7.69 -25.40
CA ASN A 105 0.54 -9.09 -25.45
C ASN A 105 1.36 -9.83 -26.52
N GLU A 106 1.10 -11.13 -26.71
CA GLU A 106 1.61 -11.84 -27.87
C GLU A 106 1.14 -11.18 -29.17
N ARG A 107 2.10 -10.80 -30.04
CA ARG A 107 1.83 -10.13 -31.33
C ARG A 107 1.02 -8.83 -31.20
N GLU A 108 1.16 -8.12 -30.09
CA GLU A 108 0.56 -6.79 -29.92
C GLU A 108 1.60 -5.80 -29.38
N TYR A 109 1.82 -4.74 -30.15
CA TYR A 109 2.79 -3.69 -29.85
C TYR A 109 2.13 -2.32 -29.86
N LEU A 110 2.53 -1.49 -28.89
CA LEU A 110 2.15 -0.08 -28.79
C LEU A 110 3.41 0.80 -28.81
N ARG A 111 3.30 1.99 -29.41
CA ARG A 111 4.37 2.97 -29.34
C ARG A 111 4.58 3.46 -27.90
N ALA A 112 5.83 3.66 -27.53
CA ALA A 112 6.22 4.13 -26.20
C ALA A 112 5.68 5.53 -25.88
N ASP A 113 5.53 6.41 -26.86
CA ASP A 113 4.98 7.77 -26.68
C ASP A 113 3.46 7.79 -26.45
N LYS A 114 2.79 6.65 -26.62
CA LYS A 114 1.38 6.43 -26.27
C LYS A 114 1.21 5.78 -24.90
N LEU A 115 2.29 5.60 -24.14
CA LEU A 115 2.27 4.91 -22.87
C LEU A 115 2.89 5.78 -21.78
N ARG A 116 2.20 5.87 -20.64
CA ARG A 116 2.77 6.37 -19.39
C ARG A 116 3.02 5.19 -18.47
N LEU A 117 4.30 4.85 -18.28
CA LEU A 117 4.70 3.83 -17.30
C LEU A 117 4.20 4.22 -15.92
N ALA A 118 3.61 3.26 -15.22
CA ALA A 118 3.23 3.41 -13.83
C ALA A 118 4.18 2.63 -12.94
N LYS A 119 4.54 3.27 -11.84
CA LYS A 119 5.16 2.61 -10.71
C LYS A 119 4.05 2.23 -9.74
N PRO A 120 3.67 0.94 -9.63
CA PRO A 120 2.68 0.54 -8.64
C PRO A 120 3.16 0.88 -7.23
N SER A 121 2.21 1.10 -6.32
CA SER A 121 2.55 1.30 -4.91
C SER A 121 3.16 0.03 -4.34
N ASN A 122 4.25 0.18 -3.59
CA ASN A 122 4.82 -0.89 -2.77
C ASN A 122 4.15 -0.99 -1.38
N PHE A 123 3.11 -0.18 -1.13
CA PHE A 123 2.37 -0.20 0.12
C PHE A 123 1.60 -1.52 0.27
N GLN A 124 1.75 -2.16 1.43
CA GLN A 124 1.13 -3.46 1.71
C GLN A 124 0.19 -3.42 2.91
N GLY A 125 0.51 -2.63 3.94
CA GLY A 125 -0.10 -2.74 5.27
C GLY A 125 0.82 -3.51 6.23
N VAL A 126 0.27 -4.02 7.34
CA VAL A 126 1.05 -4.67 8.40
C VAL A 126 0.42 -5.96 8.89
N LEU A 127 1.28 -6.91 9.28
CA LEU A 127 0.89 -8.01 10.16
C LEU A 127 0.75 -7.48 11.59
N VAL A 128 -0.32 -7.87 12.26
CA VAL A 128 -0.60 -7.42 13.63
C VAL A 128 -0.10 -8.49 14.61
N PRO A 129 0.86 -8.17 15.51
CA PRO A 129 1.30 -9.08 16.54
C PRO A 129 0.15 -9.51 17.45
N ARG A 130 0.19 -10.74 17.96
CA ARG A 130 -0.89 -11.30 18.80
C ARG A 130 -1.20 -10.46 20.04
N ASP A 131 -0.16 -9.89 20.66
CA ASP A 131 -0.27 -9.17 21.94
C ASP A 131 -0.35 -7.65 21.74
N PHE A 132 -0.63 -7.20 20.52
CA PHE A 132 -0.74 -5.78 20.21
C PHE A 132 -2.12 -5.23 20.60
N ASP A 133 -2.15 -4.29 21.54
CA ASP A 133 -3.36 -3.77 22.20
C ASP A 133 -3.61 -2.27 21.96
N LYS A 134 -2.77 -1.61 21.15
CA LYS A 134 -2.85 -0.17 20.91
C LYS A 134 -3.78 0.15 19.73
N LYS A 135 -4.36 1.35 19.75
CA LYS A 135 -5.06 1.90 18.58
C LYS A 135 -4.02 2.39 17.58
N PHE A 136 -4.26 2.18 16.31
CA PHE A 136 -3.35 2.58 15.25
C PHE A 136 -4.09 2.94 13.97
N ALA A 137 -3.43 3.72 13.14
CA ALA A 137 -3.99 4.26 11.92
C ALA A 137 -2.89 4.47 10.86
N TRP A 138 -3.30 4.66 9.61
CA TRP A 138 -2.41 5.21 8.58
C TRP A 138 -2.70 6.68 8.36
N MET A 139 -1.65 7.45 8.14
CA MET A 139 -1.77 8.77 7.52
C MET A 139 -2.26 8.60 6.09
N ILE A 140 -3.36 9.24 5.69
CA ILE A 140 -3.82 9.21 4.30
C ILE A 140 -3.27 10.37 3.46
N PHE A 141 -2.78 11.43 4.12
CA PHE A 141 -2.14 12.58 3.48
C PHE A 141 -0.86 12.98 4.22
N HIS A 142 0.09 13.61 3.49
CA HIS A 142 1.19 14.34 4.12
C HIS A 142 0.60 15.42 5.01
N THR A 143 0.86 15.35 6.31
CA THR A 143 0.16 16.16 7.31
C THR A 143 1.16 16.87 8.20
N ARG A 144 1.09 18.21 8.23
CA ARG A 144 1.78 19.01 9.25
C ARG A 144 1.17 18.72 10.61
N VAL A 145 2.01 18.48 11.60
CA VAL A 145 1.56 18.19 12.96
C VAL A 145 1.26 19.48 13.72
N SER A 146 0.42 19.34 14.74
CA SER A 146 0.08 20.42 15.66
C SER A 146 0.57 20.10 17.08
N PRO A 147 1.01 21.12 17.86
CA PRO A 147 1.38 20.93 19.26
C PRO A 147 0.17 20.61 20.17
N GLY A 148 -1.06 20.86 19.70
CA GLY A 148 -2.29 20.65 20.48
C GLY A 148 -3.55 20.60 19.61
N PRO A 149 -4.65 20.02 20.11
CA PRO A 149 -5.89 19.97 19.35
C PRO A 149 -6.42 21.40 19.11
N GLY A 150 -6.74 21.72 17.85
CA GLY A 150 -7.22 23.04 17.45
C GLY A 150 -6.13 24.11 17.31
N VAL A 151 -4.90 23.80 17.69
CA VAL A 151 -3.77 24.74 17.53
C VAL A 151 -3.26 24.64 16.09
N PRO A 152 -3.03 25.76 15.39
CA PRO A 152 -2.37 25.73 14.09
C PRO A 152 -0.97 25.07 14.21
N PRO A 153 -0.50 24.35 13.18
CA PRO A 153 0.90 23.96 13.09
C PRO A 153 1.80 25.18 13.29
N VAL A 154 2.94 24.99 13.96
CA VAL A 154 3.93 26.07 14.09
C VAL A 154 4.45 26.40 12.70
N GLU A 155 4.45 27.69 12.35
CA GLU A 155 5.07 28.18 11.11
C GLU A 155 6.59 28.15 11.31
N GLU A 156 7.24 27.14 10.74
CA GLU A 156 8.68 26.93 10.78
C GLU A 156 9.22 26.86 9.35
N GLU A 157 10.50 27.19 9.15
CA GLU A 157 11.16 27.06 7.83
C GLU A 157 11.14 25.60 7.34
N ASP A 158 11.20 24.63 8.26
CA ASP A 158 11.05 23.19 7.98
C ASP A 158 9.99 22.56 8.91
N PRO A 159 8.69 22.59 8.54
CA PRO A 159 7.63 22.15 9.42
C PRO A 159 7.64 20.62 9.59
N ALA A 160 7.40 20.16 10.81
CA ALA A 160 7.24 18.74 11.09
C ALA A 160 6.02 18.17 10.32
N VAL A 161 6.29 17.29 9.35
CA VAL A 161 5.29 16.61 8.52
C VAL A 161 5.37 15.11 8.74
N VAL A 162 4.22 14.48 8.97
CA VAL A 162 4.09 13.02 8.88
C VAL A 162 3.77 12.65 7.43
N PRO A 163 4.57 11.81 6.76
CA PRO A 163 4.29 11.39 5.38
C PRO A 163 2.97 10.64 5.24
N ALA A 164 2.36 10.70 4.04
CA ALA A 164 1.27 9.81 3.69
C ALA A 164 1.72 8.34 3.75
N ARG A 165 0.79 7.45 4.12
CA ARG A 165 0.98 6.01 4.35
C ARG A 165 1.89 5.65 5.54
N SER A 166 2.33 6.63 6.32
CA SER A 166 2.96 6.35 7.61
C SER A 166 1.98 5.68 8.56
N LEU A 167 2.41 4.62 9.23
CA LEU A 167 1.68 3.97 10.30
C LEU A 167 1.93 4.70 11.61
N VAL A 168 0.87 4.98 12.36
CA VAL A 168 0.94 5.74 13.61
C VAL A 168 0.15 5.05 14.71
N ILE A 169 0.66 5.10 15.94
CA ILE A 169 -0.09 4.75 17.14
C ILE A 169 -0.95 5.94 17.54
N VAL A 170 -2.22 5.70 17.83
CA VAL A 170 -3.14 6.73 18.32
C VAL A 170 -3.31 6.58 19.81
N HIS A 171 -2.70 7.49 20.56
CA HIS A 171 -2.72 7.46 22.02
C HIS A 171 -4.00 8.04 22.59
N GLU A 172 -4.58 9.02 21.92
CA GLU A 172 -5.74 9.77 22.41
C GLU A 172 -6.53 10.37 21.25
N THR A 173 -7.83 10.54 21.43
CA THR A 173 -8.68 11.34 20.54
C THR A 173 -9.40 12.39 21.37
N ARG A 174 -9.34 13.65 20.94
CA ARG A 174 -10.04 14.79 21.55
C ARG A 174 -10.87 15.52 20.52
N GLU A 175 -11.98 16.08 20.97
CA GLU A 175 -12.82 16.92 20.14
C GLU A 175 -12.70 18.38 20.60
N VAL A 176 -12.35 19.27 19.68
CA VAL A 176 -12.22 20.72 19.90
C VAL A 176 -12.86 21.41 18.71
N GLU A 177 -13.75 22.37 18.97
CA GLU A 177 -14.46 23.13 17.92
C GLU A 177 -15.11 22.21 16.86
N GLN A 178 -15.80 21.15 17.31
CA GLN A 178 -16.48 20.15 16.45
C GLN A 178 -15.54 19.39 15.50
N ARG A 179 -14.22 19.43 15.73
CA ARG A 179 -13.22 18.67 14.99
C ARG A 179 -12.55 17.67 15.91
N LYS A 180 -12.46 16.42 15.45
CA LYS A 180 -11.70 15.38 16.14
C LYS A 180 -10.22 15.49 15.80
N TRP A 181 -9.39 15.39 16.83
CA TRP A 181 -7.93 15.43 16.78
C TRP A 181 -7.38 14.18 17.46
N CYS A 182 -6.32 13.61 16.88
CA CYS A 182 -5.66 12.42 17.37
C CYS A 182 -4.25 12.75 17.81
N ARG A 183 -3.88 12.32 19.03
CA ARG A 183 -2.51 12.41 19.52
C ARG A 183 -1.74 11.17 19.06
N ILE A 184 -0.67 11.40 18.31
CA ILE A 184 0.19 10.34 17.74
C ILE A 184 1.61 10.32 18.32
N GLY A 185 1.87 11.21 19.29
CA GLY A 185 3.11 11.32 20.04
C GLY A 185 3.00 12.41 21.12
N THR A 186 4.03 12.58 21.94
CA THR A 186 4.07 13.64 22.96
C THR A 186 4.06 15.01 22.29
N GLY A 187 2.99 15.78 22.50
CA GLY A 187 2.84 17.09 21.84
C GLY A 187 2.62 17.00 20.32
N VAL A 188 2.23 15.84 19.78
CA VAL A 188 2.03 15.66 18.33
C VAL A 188 0.58 15.29 18.07
N TRP A 189 -0.16 16.22 17.48
CA TRP A 189 -1.57 16.08 17.15
C TRP A 189 -1.80 16.21 15.65
N VAL A 190 -2.72 15.40 15.12
CA VAL A 190 -3.18 15.48 13.74
C VAL A 190 -4.71 15.47 13.70
N PRO A 191 -5.36 16.12 12.73
CA PRO A 191 -6.80 15.99 12.56
C PRO A 191 -7.20 14.54 12.23
N TYR A 192 -8.32 14.07 12.78
CA TYR A 192 -8.83 12.71 12.56
C TYR A 192 -9.03 12.40 11.08
N ASN A 193 -9.53 13.36 10.29
CA ASN A 193 -9.77 13.19 8.85
C ASN A 193 -8.49 13.10 7.99
N ARG A 194 -7.31 13.11 8.61
CA ARG A 194 -6.02 12.79 7.97
C ARG A 194 -5.56 11.36 8.25
N LEU A 195 -6.35 10.63 9.03
CA LEU A 195 -6.10 9.25 9.42
C LEU A 195 -7.14 8.33 8.79
N ALA A 196 -6.70 7.11 8.49
CA ALA A 196 -7.54 5.95 8.29
C ALA A 196 -7.38 5.05 9.52
N MET A 197 -8.33 5.11 10.44
CA MET A 197 -8.27 4.37 11.71
C MET A 197 -8.52 2.88 11.47
N VAL A 198 -7.71 2.02 12.08
CA VAL A 198 -8.03 0.59 12.15
C VAL A 198 -8.95 0.37 13.33
N ILE A 199 -10.24 0.19 13.04
CA ILE A 199 -11.27 -0.08 14.03
C ILE A 199 -11.58 -1.57 13.98
N PRO A 200 -11.23 -2.36 15.01
CA PRO A 200 -11.54 -3.78 15.04
C PRO A 200 -13.06 -4.02 14.93
N ALA A 201 -13.46 -4.84 13.97
CA ALA A 201 -14.85 -5.21 13.77
C ALA A 201 -15.25 -6.42 14.61
N LEU A 202 -16.53 -6.47 14.99
CA LEU A 202 -17.13 -7.68 15.57
C LEU A 202 -17.29 -8.73 14.47
N ARG A 203 -16.96 -9.98 14.79
CA ARG A 203 -17.15 -11.11 13.87
C ARG A 203 -18.64 -11.28 13.54
N PRO A 204 -19.03 -11.36 12.26
CA PRO A 204 -20.40 -11.68 11.87
C PRO A 204 -20.83 -13.04 12.41
N GLN A 205 -22.11 -13.21 12.75
CA GLN A 205 -22.62 -14.44 13.35
C GLN A 205 -22.47 -15.66 12.42
N GLU A 206 -22.49 -15.43 11.11
CA GLU A 206 -22.39 -16.43 10.05
C GLU A 206 -20.93 -16.87 9.75
N VAL A 207 -19.95 -16.21 10.39
CA VAL A 207 -18.53 -16.56 10.28
C VAL A 207 -18.15 -17.42 11.49
N GLY A 208 -17.56 -18.59 11.27
CA GLY A 208 -17.21 -19.51 12.35
C GLY A 208 -16.16 -18.96 13.33
N GLU A 209 -16.09 -19.51 14.54
CA GLU A 209 -15.22 -19.03 15.64
C GLU A 209 -13.72 -19.06 15.32
N SER A 210 -13.29 -19.91 14.39
CA SER A 210 -11.90 -20.01 13.91
C SER A 210 -11.77 -19.68 12.43
N GLU A 211 -12.84 -19.19 11.79
CA GLU A 211 -12.84 -18.90 10.36
C GLU A 211 -12.03 -17.65 10.06
N ARG A 212 -11.39 -17.63 8.90
CA ARG A 212 -10.68 -16.45 8.39
C ARG A 212 -11.64 -15.59 7.60
N TRP A 213 -11.68 -14.32 7.94
CA TRP A 213 -12.58 -13.36 7.31
C TRP A 213 -11.90 -12.00 7.17
N ILE A 214 -12.49 -11.17 6.33
CA ILE A 214 -11.99 -9.85 5.99
C ILE A 214 -13.12 -8.86 6.25
N GLU A 215 -12.79 -7.78 6.95
CA GLU A 215 -13.61 -6.59 7.03
C GLU A 215 -13.05 -5.53 6.07
N VAL A 216 -13.96 -4.82 5.41
CA VAL A 216 -13.65 -3.66 4.57
C VAL A 216 -14.43 -2.48 5.12
N ASN A 217 -13.74 -1.60 5.83
CA ASN A 217 -14.32 -0.40 6.42
C ASN A 217 -14.40 0.72 5.38
N LEU A 218 -15.58 0.92 4.79
CA LEU A 218 -15.75 1.97 3.76
C LEU A 218 -15.69 3.40 4.34
N THR A 219 -15.90 3.57 5.64
CA THR A 219 -15.83 4.89 6.29
C THR A 219 -14.37 5.28 6.54
N GLU A 220 -13.56 4.37 7.07
CA GLU A 220 -12.15 4.61 7.37
C GLU A 220 -11.22 4.33 6.18
N GLN A 221 -11.73 3.72 5.11
CA GLN A 221 -10.94 3.24 3.95
C GLN A 221 -9.83 2.27 4.38
N THR A 222 -10.18 1.34 5.27
CA THR A 222 -9.27 0.27 5.75
C THR A 222 -9.79 -1.11 5.40
N LEU A 223 -8.87 -2.07 5.34
CA LEU A 223 -9.17 -3.50 5.29
C LEU A 223 -8.46 -4.18 6.45
N SER A 224 -9.21 -4.97 7.19
CA SER A 224 -8.72 -5.76 8.32
C SER A 224 -8.99 -7.24 8.05
N ALA A 225 -7.99 -8.10 8.23
CA ALA A 225 -8.15 -9.54 8.12
C ALA A 225 -8.01 -10.21 9.48
N TYR A 226 -8.85 -11.21 9.72
CA TYR A 226 -9.03 -11.85 11.01
C TYR A 226 -8.91 -13.38 10.90
N GLU A 227 -8.56 -14.01 12.03
CA GLU A 227 -8.75 -15.44 12.28
C GLU A 227 -9.56 -15.58 13.57
N GLY A 228 -10.82 -16.02 13.46
CA GLY A 228 -11.79 -15.86 14.55
C GLY A 228 -11.98 -14.39 14.89
N ASP A 229 -11.83 -14.03 16.17
CA ASP A 229 -11.94 -12.63 16.63
C ASP A 229 -10.59 -11.89 16.61
N ARG A 230 -9.49 -12.57 16.22
CA ARG A 230 -8.14 -12.01 16.26
C ARG A 230 -7.81 -11.27 14.97
N LEU A 231 -7.51 -9.98 15.08
CA LEU A 231 -6.91 -9.19 13.99
C LEU A 231 -5.50 -9.71 13.69
N ILE A 232 -5.24 -10.09 12.43
CA ILE A 232 -3.94 -10.65 12.00
C ILE A 232 -3.24 -9.77 10.97
N PHE A 233 -3.98 -8.92 10.26
CA PHE A 233 -3.44 -8.05 9.24
C PHE A 233 -4.36 -6.84 9.04
N ALA A 234 -3.78 -5.69 8.73
CA ALA A 234 -4.54 -4.50 8.38
C ALA A 234 -3.82 -3.71 7.28
N THR A 235 -4.60 -3.00 6.45
CA THR A 235 -4.09 -2.16 5.37
C THR A 235 -5.10 -1.06 4.97
N LEU A 236 -4.70 -0.19 4.04
CA LEU A 236 -5.57 0.77 3.38
C LEU A 236 -6.26 0.14 2.16
N VAL A 237 -7.46 0.63 1.85
CA VAL A 237 -8.16 0.34 0.59
C VAL A 237 -8.53 1.62 -0.13
N SER A 238 -8.83 1.50 -1.41
CA SER A 238 -9.55 2.50 -2.19
C SER A 238 -10.83 1.85 -2.66
N SER A 239 -11.96 2.25 -2.08
CA SER A 239 -13.28 1.76 -2.52
C SER A 239 -13.74 2.47 -3.79
N GLY A 240 -14.85 1.99 -4.35
CA GLY A 240 -15.58 2.69 -5.40
C GLY A 240 -16.09 4.05 -4.93
N ASP A 241 -16.22 4.98 -5.87
CA ASP A 241 -16.72 6.34 -5.64
C ASP A 241 -18.26 6.39 -5.58
N GLU A 242 -18.84 7.59 -5.54
CA GLU A 242 -20.30 7.77 -5.48
C GLU A 242 -21.03 7.28 -6.74
N ARG A 243 -20.37 7.32 -7.91
CA ARG A 243 -20.94 6.88 -9.19
C ARG A 243 -20.92 5.35 -9.30
N PHE A 244 -19.87 4.72 -8.80
CA PHE A 244 -19.67 3.27 -8.81
C PHE A 244 -19.36 2.73 -7.40
N PRO A 245 -20.31 2.80 -6.46
CA PRO A 245 -20.04 2.51 -5.06
C PRO A 245 -19.76 1.04 -4.80
N THR A 246 -18.83 0.78 -3.87
CA THR A 246 -18.65 -0.57 -3.32
C THR A 246 -19.87 -0.95 -2.48
N ILE A 247 -20.54 -2.03 -2.88
CA ILE A 247 -21.76 -2.51 -2.22
C ILE A 247 -21.41 -3.13 -0.86
N LYS A 248 -22.21 -2.80 0.16
CA LYS A 248 -22.08 -3.32 1.53
C LYS A 248 -22.82 -4.65 1.67
N GLY A 249 -22.25 -5.58 2.43
CA GLY A 249 -22.88 -6.88 2.73
C GLY A 249 -21.89 -7.91 3.24
N LEU A 250 -22.40 -9.10 3.56
CA LEU A 250 -21.59 -10.27 3.85
C LEU A 250 -21.42 -11.09 2.57
N PHE A 251 -20.18 -11.25 2.13
CA PHE A 251 -19.84 -11.94 0.88
C PHE A 251 -18.89 -13.10 1.13
N ARG A 252 -18.92 -14.10 0.24
CA ARG A 252 -17.99 -15.23 0.24
C ARG A 252 -16.99 -15.09 -0.92
N ILE A 253 -15.71 -15.27 -0.61
CA ILE A 253 -14.66 -15.38 -1.63
C ILE A 253 -14.90 -16.69 -2.39
N TRP A 254 -15.37 -16.59 -3.63
CA TRP A 254 -15.71 -17.75 -4.46
C TRP A 254 -14.58 -18.16 -5.41
N ALA A 255 -13.65 -17.25 -5.72
CA ALA A 255 -12.48 -17.52 -6.55
C ALA A 255 -11.26 -16.72 -6.08
N LYS A 256 -10.07 -17.28 -6.36
CA LYS A 256 -8.78 -16.59 -6.20
C LYS A 256 -8.03 -16.72 -7.52
N VAL A 257 -7.85 -15.60 -8.20
CA VAL A 257 -7.16 -15.53 -9.49
C VAL A 257 -5.84 -14.81 -9.29
N ARG A 258 -4.73 -15.43 -9.71
CA ARG A 258 -3.39 -14.86 -9.54
C ARG A 258 -3.15 -13.66 -10.46
N ILE A 259 -3.49 -13.81 -11.74
CA ILE A 259 -3.42 -12.77 -12.76
C ILE A 259 -4.69 -12.89 -13.59
N GLY A 260 -5.43 -11.79 -13.74
CA GLY A 260 -6.64 -11.74 -14.54
C GLY A 260 -6.83 -10.35 -15.10
N LYS A 261 -7.32 -10.27 -16.34
CA LYS A 261 -7.75 -9.01 -16.93
C LYS A 261 -9.13 -8.67 -16.39
N MET A 262 -9.26 -7.49 -15.78
CA MET A 262 -10.56 -6.92 -15.40
C MET A 262 -10.96 -5.86 -16.42
N SER A 263 -12.24 -5.83 -16.77
CA SER A 263 -12.82 -4.86 -17.69
C SER A 263 -14.24 -4.50 -17.25
N GLY A 264 -14.61 -3.24 -17.38
CA GLY A 264 -15.92 -2.68 -17.03
C GLY A 264 -16.02 -1.24 -17.52
N GLY A 265 -17.18 -0.59 -17.38
CA GLY A 265 -17.38 0.82 -17.77
C GLY A 265 -17.30 1.09 -19.27
N GLU A 266 -17.58 0.09 -20.11
CA GLU A 266 -17.47 0.24 -21.56
C GLU A 266 -18.48 1.28 -22.09
N GLY A 267 -17.97 2.41 -22.61
CA GLY A 267 -18.78 3.46 -23.23
C GLY A 267 -19.14 4.63 -22.32
N ASP A 268 -18.77 4.58 -21.03
CA ASP A 268 -18.98 5.67 -20.10
C ASP A 268 -17.80 6.65 -20.15
N ALA A 269 -18.08 7.95 -20.26
CA ALA A 269 -17.08 8.97 -19.96
C ALA A 269 -16.80 8.95 -18.46
N ASP A 270 -15.52 9.08 -18.07
CA ASP A 270 -15.10 9.27 -16.67
C ASP A 270 -15.79 10.51 -16.06
#